data_AF-A0A7W5A7R4-F1
#
_entry.id   AF-A0A7W5A7R4-F1
#
_cell.length_a   1.000
_cell.length_b   1.000
_cell.length_c   1.000
_cell.angle_alpha   90.00
_cell.angle_beta   90.00
_cell.angle_gamma   90.00
#
_symmetry.space_group_name_H-M   'P 1'
#
loop_
_entity.id
_entity.type
_entity.pdbx_description
1 polymer ?
#
loop_
_entity_poly.entity_id
_entity_poly.type
_entity_poly.pdbx_seq_one_letter_code
_entity_poly.pdbx_strand_id
1 'polypeptide(L)'
;MATSSSGSAAAESRNRQTLIRLLIAMLLASLGLTSCGEESPTTLIKPDDFKAAKGEASDAWVGIVGMPPCRALREFNRDLNLAASGDVTGTTVGFEGGGYVFAVVFSPTATSPSADEVVAGVQGHVKDCAAEIADDPSRNVEELSDLPMEATGFRGVENNFTSEYVYAATSGDRLLVAGMEYATEDRAPVSVERLLELSADRAPDVAETEGW
;
A
#
# COMPACT_ATOMS: atom_id res chain seq x y z
N MET A 1 -82.17 -39.06 18.81
CA MET A 1 -82.95 -38.31 19.82
C MET A 1 -82.21 -38.35 21.14
N ALA A 2 -82.33 -37.29 21.95
CA ALA A 2 -81.53 -36.89 23.14
C ALA A 2 -80.17 -36.23 22.78
N THR A 3 -79.92 -34.92 22.89
CA THR A 3 -80.06 -33.84 23.91
C THR A 3 -79.02 -33.83 25.04
N SER A 4 -78.41 -32.65 25.19
CA SER A 4 -77.74 -32.04 26.37
C SER A 4 -76.38 -32.65 26.81
N SER A 5 -75.38 -31.89 27.26
CA SER A 5 -75.45 -30.67 28.09
C SER A 5 -74.19 -29.77 27.92
N SER A 6 -74.36 -28.44 27.77
CA SER A 6 -73.97 -27.34 28.71
C SER A 6 -72.48 -27.23 29.05
N GLY A 7 -71.83 -26.06 29.12
CA GLY A 7 -72.21 -24.64 29.09
C GLY A 7 -70.88 -23.84 29.05
N SER A 8 -70.80 -22.70 28.36
CA SER A 8 -71.21 -21.36 28.78
C SER A 8 -70.10 -20.56 29.50
N ALA A 9 -69.86 -19.37 28.93
CA ALA A 9 -69.31 -18.15 29.51
C ALA A 9 -67.80 -18.07 29.83
N ALA A 10 -67.07 -17.27 29.06
CA ALA A 10 -66.81 -15.87 29.44
C ALA A 10 -65.87 -15.15 28.46
N ALA A 11 -66.32 -13.97 28.01
CA ALA A 11 -65.57 -12.77 27.62
C ALA A 11 -64.47 -12.93 26.54
N GLU A 12 -64.68 -12.55 25.28
CA GLU A 12 -65.08 -11.24 24.75
C GLU A 12 -64.11 -10.09 25.05
N SER A 13 -63.46 -9.65 23.97
CA SER A 13 -62.91 -8.31 23.73
C SER A 13 -61.65 -7.91 24.51
N ARG A 14 -60.57 -7.69 23.76
CA ARG A 14 -59.99 -6.36 23.51
C ARG A 14 -58.65 -6.55 22.83
N ASN A 15 -58.76 -7.03 21.61
CA ASN A 15 -57.74 -6.84 20.61
C ASN A 15 -57.93 -5.41 20.07
N ARG A 16 -56.83 -4.66 19.99
CA ARG A 16 -56.65 -3.35 19.34
C ARG A 16 -56.95 -2.09 20.18
N GLN A 17 -55.96 -1.20 20.13
CA GLN A 17 -56.02 0.25 20.43
C GLN A 17 -55.92 0.67 21.90
N THR A 18 -54.74 0.51 22.47
CA THR A 18 -54.13 1.59 23.27
C THR A 18 -52.66 1.71 22.89
N LEU A 19 -52.47 2.41 21.77
CA LEU A 19 -51.24 3.01 21.33
C LEU A 19 -50.70 4.00 22.39
N ILE A 20 -49.37 4.07 22.48
CA ILE A 20 -48.58 5.29 22.70
C ILE A 20 -48.37 5.76 24.16
N ARG A 21 -47.07 5.82 24.52
CA ARG A 21 -46.39 6.56 25.61
C ARG A 21 -46.25 5.89 26.99
N LEU A 22 -45.16 5.15 27.15
CA LEU A 22 -44.14 5.36 28.20
C LEU A 22 -42.95 4.44 27.88
N LEU A 23 -41.97 4.89 27.10
CA LEU A 23 -40.74 5.57 27.55
C LEU A 23 -39.82 4.68 28.41
N ILE A 24 -38.74 4.23 27.76
CA ILE A 24 -37.35 4.31 28.25
C ILE A 24 -37.09 3.68 29.63
N ALA A 25 -36.57 2.44 29.63
CA ALA A 25 -35.51 2.03 30.54
C ALA A 25 -34.97 0.63 30.18
N MET A 26 -33.67 0.59 29.85
CA MET A 26 -32.70 -0.47 30.19
C MET A 26 -33.02 -1.92 29.72
N LEU A 27 -32.33 -2.53 28.78
CA LEU A 27 -30.89 -2.78 28.75
C LEU A 27 -30.39 -2.84 27.29
N LEU A 28 -29.65 -1.81 26.88
CA LEU A 28 -28.52 -1.97 25.98
C LEU A 28 -27.38 -2.59 26.80
N ALA A 29 -26.78 -3.69 26.35
CA ALA A 29 -25.33 -3.98 26.50
C ALA A 29 -25.00 -5.39 26.00
N SER A 30 -25.08 -5.60 24.69
CA SER A 30 -24.17 -6.50 23.96
C SER A 30 -24.38 -6.31 22.46
N LEU A 31 -24.37 -5.04 22.03
CA LEU A 31 -23.74 -4.75 20.75
C LEU A 31 -22.27 -5.02 21.01
N GLY A 32 -21.83 -6.23 20.64
CA GLY A 32 -20.42 -6.49 20.45
C GLY A 32 -19.96 -5.44 19.46
N LEU A 33 -19.32 -4.40 20.00
CA LEU A 33 -18.37 -3.57 19.28
C LEU A 33 -17.26 -4.54 18.85
N THR A 34 -17.51 -5.34 17.82
CA THR A 34 -16.50 -5.48 16.79
C THR A 34 -16.37 -4.05 16.29
N SER A 35 -15.45 -3.29 16.88
CA SER A 35 -14.89 -2.20 16.13
C SER A 35 -14.39 -2.89 14.87
N CYS A 36 -15.13 -2.75 13.79
CA CYS A 36 -14.50 -2.45 12.52
C CYS A 36 -13.67 -1.20 12.79
N GLY A 37 -12.53 -1.37 13.48
CA GLY A 37 -11.45 -0.45 13.34
C GLY A 37 -11.16 -0.60 11.87
N GLU A 38 -11.54 0.41 11.08
CA GLU A 38 -10.85 0.65 9.84
C GLU A 38 -9.38 0.71 10.27
N GLU A 39 -8.68 -0.43 10.17
CA GLU A 39 -7.24 -0.48 10.29
C GLU A 39 -6.78 0.48 9.21
N SER A 40 -6.31 1.64 9.66
CA SER A 40 -5.81 2.66 8.75
C SER A 40 -4.74 1.98 7.91
N PRO A 41 -4.74 2.15 6.57
CA PRO A 41 -3.78 1.48 5.70
C PRO A 41 -2.38 1.67 6.27
N THR A 42 -1.68 0.55 6.49
CA THR A 42 -0.44 0.53 7.25
C THR A 42 0.59 1.43 6.59
N THR A 43 0.90 2.54 7.27
CA THR A 43 1.90 3.52 6.85
C THR A 43 3.30 2.90 6.85
N LEU A 44 3.91 2.74 5.68
CA LEU A 44 5.25 2.14 5.54
C LEU A 44 6.37 3.14 5.88
N ILE A 45 6.17 4.42 5.59
CA ILE A 45 7.13 5.49 5.89
C ILE A 45 6.39 6.71 6.42
N LYS A 46 6.93 7.38 7.45
CA LYS A 46 6.30 8.53 8.10
C LYS A 46 7.15 9.78 7.90
N PRO A 47 6.54 10.98 7.87
CA PRO A 47 7.32 12.22 7.80
C PRO A 47 8.34 12.32 8.92
N ASP A 48 7.97 11.89 10.14
CA ASP A 48 8.86 11.88 11.32
C ASP A 48 10.09 10.95 11.17
N ASP A 49 10.10 10.04 10.20
CA ASP A 49 11.30 9.23 9.90
C ASP A 49 12.41 10.07 9.24
N PHE A 50 12.08 11.26 8.72
CA PHE A 50 12.99 12.11 7.96
C PHE A 50 13.05 13.54 8.51
N LYS A 51 14.23 13.98 8.94
CA LYS A 51 14.44 15.33 9.51
C LYS A 51 14.06 16.49 8.57
N ALA A 52 14.06 16.24 7.26
CA ALA A 52 13.77 17.23 6.22
C ALA A 52 12.32 17.15 5.69
N ALA A 53 11.53 16.16 6.12
CA ALA A 53 10.15 16.05 5.67
C ALA A 53 9.29 17.16 6.30
N LYS A 54 8.51 17.83 5.46
CA LYS A 54 7.45 18.75 5.89
C LYS A 54 6.12 18.50 5.18
N GLY A 55 6.05 17.44 4.37
CA GLY A 55 4.84 17.04 3.66
C GLY A 55 3.91 16.19 4.52
N GLU A 56 2.64 16.17 4.13
CA GLU A 56 1.69 15.16 4.58
C GLU A 56 2.11 13.81 3.97
N ALA A 57 2.11 12.74 4.76
CA ALA A 57 2.16 11.40 4.20
C ALA A 57 0.81 11.11 3.56
N SER A 58 0.81 10.62 2.33
CA SER A 58 -0.38 10.05 1.72
C SER A 58 -0.33 8.54 1.91
N ASP A 59 -1.18 8.03 2.80
CA ASP A 59 -1.46 6.61 2.91
C ASP A 59 -2.50 6.19 1.85
N ALA A 60 -2.57 4.89 1.54
CA ALA A 60 -3.38 4.32 0.44
C ALA A 60 -2.90 4.67 -0.98
N TRP A 61 -1.59 4.86 -1.18
CA TRP A 61 -1.03 5.03 -2.51
C TRP A 61 -1.04 3.71 -3.29
N VAL A 62 -1.49 3.74 -4.55
CA VAL A 62 -1.64 2.54 -5.40
C VAL A 62 -0.54 2.51 -6.48
N GLY A 63 0.51 1.71 -6.25
CA GLY A 63 1.61 1.37 -7.19
C GLY A 63 3.01 1.97 -6.88
N ILE A 64 3.81 2.31 -7.91
CA ILE A 64 5.12 3.00 -7.85
C ILE A 64 5.07 4.41 -8.47
N VAL A 65 5.50 5.45 -7.75
CA VAL A 65 5.42 6.90 -8.15
C VAL A 65 6.46 7.30 -9.21
N GLY A 66 7.42 6.42 -9.49
CA GLY A 66 8.63 6.79 -10.22
C GLY A 66 8.53 7.01 -11.72
N MET A 67 9.19 8.04 -12.21
CA MET A 67 9.55 8.21 -13.62
C MET A 67 11.04 7.92 -13.84
N PRO A 68 11.48 6.65 -13.88
CA PRO A 68 12.88 6.32 -14.15
C PRO A 68 13.33 6.86 -15.51
N PRO A 69 14.64 7.00 -15.75
CA PRO A 69 15.17 7.86 -16.79
C PRO A 69 14.94 7.33 -18.20
N CYS A 70 14.36 6.14 -18.42
CA CYS A 70 14.24 5.47 -19.72
C CYS A 70 12.91 4.72 -19.87
N ARG A 71 12.52 4.43 -21.12
CA ARG A 71 11.28 3.70 -21.41
C ARG A 71 11.31 2.28 -20.84
N ALA A 72 12.42 1.55 -20.94
CA ALA A 72 12.52 0.18 -20.41
C ALA A 72 12.09 0.08 -18.93
N LEU A 73 12.63 0.93 -18.06
CA LEU A 73 12.27 0.94 -16.63
C LEU A 73 10.88 1.54 -16.36
N ARG A 74 10.43 2.51 -17.16
CA ARG A 74 9.06 3.07 -17.06
C ARG A 74 8.02 2.01 -17.39
N GLU A 75 8.25 1.22 -18.44
CA GLU A 75 7.37 0.13 -18.84
C GLU A 75 7.37 -0.98 -17.79
N PHE A 76 8.54 -1.36 -17.26
CA PHE A 76 8.63 -2.31 -16.15
C PHE A 76 7.81 -1.88 -14.92
N ASN A 77 7.99 -0.64 -14.43
CA ASN A 77 7.21 -0.13 -13.30
C ASN A 77 5.72 -0.04 -13.59
N ARG A 78 5.34 0.34 -14.81
CA ARG A 78 3.93 0.36 -15.23
C ARG A 78 3.34 -1.06 -15.23
N ASP A 79 4.06 -2.04 -15.74
CA ASP A 79 3.59 -3.40 -15.85
C ASP A 79 3.45 -4.04 -14.45
N LEU A 80 4.36 -3.75 -13.51
CA LEU A 80 4.21 -4.10 -12.09
C LEU A 80 2.94 -3.49 -11.48
N ASN A 81 2.69 -2.20 -11.72
CA ASN A 81 1.48 -1.53 -11.23
C ASN A 81 0.18 -2.11 -11.82
N LEU A 82 0.20 -2.51 -13.09
CA LEU A 82 -0.95 -3.11 -13.77
C LEU A 82 -1.20 -4.55 -13.30
N ALA A 83 -0.14 -5.33 -13.07
CA ALA A 83 -0.24 -6.69 -12.53
C ALA A 83 -0.85 -6.69 -11.12
N ALA A 84 -0.57 -5.64 -10.35
CA ALA A 84 -0.92 -5.53 -8.95
C ALA A 84 -2.33 -4.97 -8.65
N SER A 85 -3.27 -5.01 -9.61
CA SER A 85 -4.55 -4.30 -9.53
C SER A 85 -5.37 -4.64 -8.27
N GLY A 86 -5.21 -3.84 -7.20
CA GLY A 86 -6.03 -3.88 -5.98
C GLY A 86 -5.29 -4.21 -4.69
N ASP A 87 -4.14 -4.89 -4.75
CA ASP A 87 -3.46 -5.45 -3.57
C ASP A 87 -2.09 -4.81 -3.30
N VAL A 88 -2.04 -3.48 -3.44
CA VAL A 88 -0.84 -2.67 -3.19
C VAL A 88 -1.11 -1.71 -2.06
N THR A 89 -0.24 -1.71 -1.05
CA THR A 89 -0.22 -0.66 -0.02
C THR A 89 1.10 0.10 -0.13
N GLY A 90 1.00 1.41 -0.33
CA GLY A 90 2.15 2.29 -0.36
C GLY A 90 1.94 3.57 0.44
N THR A 91 3.05 4.15 0.87
CA THR A 91 3.11 5.50 1.44
C THR A 91 4.09 6.34 0.64
N THR A 92 3.76 7.62 0.49
CA THR A 92 4.64 8.64 -0.11
C THR A 92 4.83 9.80 0.86
N VAL A 93 6.02 10.37 0.89
CA VAL A 93 6.35 11.57 1.69
C VAL A 93 7.11 12.56 0.80
N GLY A 94 6.57 13.77 0.67
CA GLY A 94 7.19 14.86 -0.09
C GLY A 94 8.13 15.74 0.76
N PHE A 95 9.07 16.41 0.09
CA PHE A 95 10.06 17.30 0.73
C PHE A 95 9.93 18.76 0.27
N GLU A 96 10.35 19.67 1.14
CA GLU A 96 10.49 21.10 0.82
C GLU A 96 11.62 21.27 -0.20
N GLY A 97 11.33 21.92 -1.34
CA GLY A 97 12.29 22.06 -2.46
C GLY A 97 11.99 21.14 -3.65
N GLY A 98 11.07 20.18 -3.49
CA GLY A 98 10.70 19.22 -4.53
C GLY A 98 11.20 17.80 -4.22
N GLY A 99 10.73 16.83 -4.99
CA GLY A 99 11.04 15.42 -4.78
C GLY A 99 10.18 14.74 -3.71
N TYR A 100 10.37 13.43 -3.58
CA TYR A 100 9.61 12.56 -2.70
C TYR A 100 10.38 11.28 -2.39
N VAL A 101 10.01 10.63 -1.30
CA VAL A 101 10.34 9.23 -1.01
C VAL A 101 9.05 8.43 -1.03
N PHE A 102 9.16 7.15 -1.38
CA PHE A 102 8.03 6.25 -1.37
C PHE A 102 8.46 4.84 -0.95
N ALA A 103 7.50 4.11 -0.39
CA ALA A 103 7.62 2.70 -0.06
C ALA A 103 6.32 2.01 -0.40
N VAL A 104 6.41 0.83 -1.00
CA VAL A 104 5.28 0.10 -1.57
C VAL A 104 5.49 -1.39 -1.30
N VAL A 105 4.47 -2.05 -0.78
CA VAL A 105 4.46 -3.50 -0.61
C VAL A 105 3.34 -4.08 -1.46
N PHE A 106 3.71 -5.04 -2.30
CA PHE A 106 2.81 -5.84 -3.12
C PHE A 106 2.48 -7.14 -2.38
N SER A 107 1.21 -7.56 -2.38
CA SER A 107 0.85 -8.88 -1.86
C SER A 107 1.44 -10.01 -2.73
N PRO A 108 1.50 -11.25 -2.23
CA PRO A 108 1.98 -12.39 -3.03
C PRO A 108 1.11 -12.67 -4.26
N THR A 109 -0.19 -12.33 -4.17
CA THR A 109 -1.15 -12.47 -5.29
C THR A 109 -1.09 -11.31 -6.28
N ALA A 110 -0.51 -10.18 -5.88
CA ALA A 110 -0.37 -8.98 -6.73
C ALA A 110 0.72 -9.13 -7.79
N THR A 111 1.67 -10.04 -7.61
CA THR A 111 2.80 -10.20 -8.54
C THR A 111 2.68 -11.52 -9.29
N SER A 112 2.46 -11.44 -10.60
CA SER A 112 2.69 -12.53 -11.55
C SER A 112 3.57 -11.96 -12.66
N PRO A 113 4.90 -12.20 -12.67
CA PRO A 113 5.67 -13.27 -11.99
C PRO A 113 5.92 -13.07 -10.48
N SER A 114 6.49 -14.06 -9.78
CA SER A 114 6.72 -14.01 -8.31
C SER A 114 7.66 -12.88 -7.90
N ALA A 115 7.73 -12.53 -6.61
CA ALA A 115 8.58 -11.43 -6.14
C ALA A 115 10.07 -11.68 -6.46
N ASP A 116 10.55 -12.92 -6.28
CA ASP A 116 11.92 -13.32 -6.63
C ASP A 116 12.19 -13.20 -8.14
N GLU A 117 11.23 -13.61 -8.96
CA GLU A 117 11.34 -13.50 -10.42
C GLU A 117 11.37 -12.03 -10.88
N VAL A 118 10.56 -11.18 -10.24
CA VAL A 118 10.60 -9.72 -10.46
C VAL A 118 11.99 -9.17 -10.11
N VAL A 119 12.50 -9.47 -8.92
CA VAL A 119 13.82 -8.98 -8.46
C VAL A 119 14.94 -9.44 -9.39
N ALA A 120 14.94 -10.72 -9.79
CA ALA A 120 15.91 -11.27 -10.74
C ALA A 120 15.85 -10.59 -12.12
N GLY A 121 14.67 -10.11 -12.54
CA GLY A 121 14.45 -9.41 -13.80
C GLY A 121 14.97 -7.96 -13.82
N VAL A 122 15.09 -7.30 -12.66
CA VAL A 122 15.44 -5.87 -12.58
C VAL A 122 16.77 -5.56 -13.28
N GLN A 123 17.81 -6.38 -13.06
CA GLN A 123 19.12 -6.14 -13.69
C GLN A 123 19.05 -6.19 -15.23
N GLY A 124 18.16 -7.01 -15.80
CA GLY A 124 17.91 -7.04 -17.24
C GLY A 124 17.37 -5.71 -17.73
N HIS A 125 16.34 -5.18 -17.06
CA HIS A 125 15.74 -3.89 -17.41
C HIS A 125 16.68 -2.70 -17.20
N VAL A 126 17.57 -2.74 -16.20
CA VAL A 126 18.60 -1.72 -16.01
C VAL A 126 19.61 -1.73 -17.16
N LYS A 127 20.02 -2.91 -17.65
CA LYS A 127 20.91 -3.02 -18.81
C LYS A 127 20.25 -2.52 -20.10
N ASP A 128 18.98 -2.87 -20.31
CA ASP A 128 18.20 -2.37 -21.46
C ASP A 128 18.05 -0.85 -21.39
N CYS A 129 17.82 -0.31 -20.19
CA CYS A 129 17.77 1.12 -19.94
C CYS A 129 19.09 1.82 -20.29
N ALA A 130 20.21 1.28 -19.82
CA ALA A 130 21.54 1.82 -20.08
C ALA A 130 21.84 1.84 -21.59
N ALA A 131 21.45 0.79 -22.31
CA ALA A 131 21.59 0.74 -23.76
C ALA A 131 20.70 1.77 -24.48
N GLU A 132 19.47 2.00 -23.99
CA GLU A 132 18.54 2.98 -24.57
C GLU A 132 19.07 4.42 -24.48
N ILE A 133 19.77 4.76 -23.40
CA ILE A 133 20.20 6.14 -23.10
C ILE A 133 21.69 6.38 -23.34
N ALA A 134 22.42 5.40 -23.89
CA ALA A 134 23.88 5.44 -24.02
C ALA A 134 24.42 6.66 -24.77
N ASP A 135 23.66 7.20 -25.73
CA ASP A 135 24.05 8.36 -26.55
C ASP A 135 23.56 9.71 -25.99
N ASP A 136 22.88 9.71 -24.84
CA ASP A 136 22.33 10.92 -24.20
C ASP A 136 23.13 11.30 -22.94
N PRO A 137 24.03 12.30 -23.02
CA PRO A 137 24.88 12.68 -21.88
C PRO A 137 24.11 13.33 -20.73
N SER A 138 22.83 13.67 -20.91
CA SER A 138 21.98 14.23 -19.85
C SER A 138 21.25 13.15 -19.04
N ARG A 139 21.42 11.88 -19.42
CA ARG A 139 20.77 10.74 -18.79
C ARG A 139 21.81 9.68 -18.42
N ASN A 140 21.61 9.03 -17.28
CA ASN A 140 22.41 7.89 -16.87
C ASN A 140 21.57 6.92 -16.05
N VAL A 141 21.97 5.66 -16.03
CA VAL A 141 21.44 4.65 -15.11
C VAL A 141 22.58 3.76 -14.65
N GLU A 142 22.65 3.52 -13.35
CA GLU A 142 23.66 2.66 -12.72
C GLU A 142 22.99 1.69 -11.74
N GLU A 143 23.53 0.48 -11.65
CA GLU A 143 23.13 -0.48 -10.62
C GLU A 143 23.63 0.00 -9.25
N LEU A 144 22.79 -0.17 -8.22
CA LEU A 144 23.20 0.01 -6.84
C LEU A 144 23.79 -1.30 -6.31
N SER A 145 24.82 -1.18 -5.47
CA SER A 145 25.55 -2.32 -4.91
C SER A 145 25.48 -2.32 -3.39
N ASP A 146 25.84 -3.46 -2.78
CA ASP A 146 25.87 -3.65 -1.32
C ASP A 146 24.52 -3.37 -0.62
N LEU A 147 23.41 -3.60 -1.31
CA LEU A 147 22.07 -3.42 -0.78
C LEU A 147 21.71 -4.55 0.21
N PRO A 148 20.92 -4.26 1.27
CA PRO A 148 20.46 -5.27 2.20
C PRO A 148 19.40 -6.19 1.56
N MET A 149 19.08 -7.30 2.23
CA MET A 149 18.02 -8.24 1.83
C MET A 149 18.18 -8.84 0.43
N GLU A 150 19.42 -8.91 -0.09
CA GLU A 150 19.70 -9.33 -1.47
C GLU A 150 18.91 -8.50 -2.51
N ALA A 151 18.56 -7.25 -2.14
CA ALA A 151 17.79 -6.38 -2.99
C ALA A 151 18.57 -5.99 -4.25
N THR A 152 17.83 -5.74 -5.32
CA THR A 152 18.38 -5.16 -6.55
C THR A 152 17.85 -3.75 -6.70
N GLY A 153 18.71 -2.82 -7.09
CA GLY A 153 18.32 -1.44 -7.27
C GLY A 153 19.13 -0.70 -8.31
N PHE A 154 18.69 0.51 -8.61
CA PHE A 154 19.37 1.38 -9.56
C PHE A 154 19.25 2.84 -9.13
N ARG A 155 20.22 3.64 -9.58
CA ARG A 155 20.15 5.11 -9.61
C ARG A 155 20.01 5.55 -11.06
N GLY A 156 18.99 6.34 -11.34
CA GLY A 156 18.76 6.98 -12.62
C GLY A 156 18.89 8.50 -12.51
N VAL A 157 19.51 9.12 -13.51
CA VAL A 157 19.59 10.58 -13.67
C VAL A 157 18.92 10.95 -14.99
N GLU A 158 18.02 11.94 -14.98
CA GLU A 158 17.42 12.53 -16.17
C GLU A 158 17.32 14.04 -15.99
N ASN A 159 18.07 14.79 -16.80
CA ASN A 159 18.18 16.25 -16.68
C ASN A 159 18.64 16.66 -15.26
N ASN A 160 17.77 17.35 -14.51
CA ASN A 160 18.06 17.86 -13.18
C ASN A 160 17.45 17.01 -12.06
N PHE A 161 16.98 15.79 -12.37
CA PHE A 161 16.41 14.88 -11.39
C PHE A 161 17.24 13.61 -11.27
N THR A 162 17.43 13.19 -10.03
CA THR A 162 17.99 11.89 -9.66
C THR A 162 16.90 11.06 -9.01
N SER A 163 16.89 9.78 -9.32
CA SER A 163 15.90 8.85 -8.83
C SER A 163 16.59 7.54 -8.44
N GLU A 164 16.22 6.97 -7.31
CA GLU A 164 16.82 5.73 -6.80
C GLU A 164 15.71 4.76 -6.40
N TYR A 165 15.83 3.51 -6.82
CA TYR A 165 14.81 2.47 -6.60
C TYR A 165 15.51 1.20 -6.15
N VAL A 166 14.87 0.50 -5.22
CA VAL A 166 15.28 -0.82 -4.74
C VAL A 166 14.08 -1.74 -4.68
N TYR A 167 14.31 -2.99 -5.05
CA TYR A 167 13.33 -4.07 -5.14
C TYR A 167 13.85 -5.23 -4.29
N ALA A 168 13.06 -5.69 -3.34
CA ALA A 168 13.40 -6.80 -2.47
C ALA A 168 12.22 -7.78 -2.39
N ALA A 169 12.51 -9.07 -2.54
CA ALA A 169 11.57 -10.12 -2.20
C ALA A 169 11.62 -10.36 -0.69
N THR A 170 10.47 -10.62 -0.10
CA THR A 170 10.35 -10.99 1.32
C THR A 170 10.03 -12.48 1.45
N SER A 171 10.18 -13.03 2.66
CA SER A 171 9.94 -14.46 2.94
C SER A 171 8.50 -14.94 2.71
N GLY A 172 7.56 -14.03 2.44
CA GLY A 172 6.16 -14.35 2.12
C GLY A 172 5.82 -14.23 0.63
N ASP A 173 6.82 -14.17 -0.26
CA ASP A 173 6.65 -13.86 -1.70
C ASP A 173 6.01 -12.48 -1.95
N ARG A 174 6.22 -11.54 -1.02
CA ARG A 174 5.83 -10.14 -1.20
C ARG A 174 6.98 -9.39 -1.83
N LEU A 175 6.67 -8.53 -2.79
CA LEU A 175 7.62 -7.58 -3.34
C LEU A 175 7.57 -6.28 -2.55
N LEU A 176 8.71 -5.85 -2.03
CA LEU A 176 8.91 -4.54 -1.45
C LEU A 176 9.63 -3.66 -2.46
N VAL A 177 9.07 -2.49 -2.77
CA VAL A 177 9.69 -1.47 -3.61
C VAL A 177 9.82 -0.19 -2.80
N ALA A 178 11.04 0.29 -2.64
CA ALA A 178 11.31 1.57 -2.01
C ALA A 178 12.10 2.44 -2.97
N GLY A 179 11.90 3.74 -2.89
CA GLY A 179 12.65 4.65 -3.74
C GLY A 179 12.43 6.11 -3.41
N MET A 180 13.09 6.93 -4.20
CA MET A 180 13.03 8.38 -4.07
C MET A 180 13.32 9.07 -5.39
N GLU A 181 12.88 10.32 -5.46
CA GLU A 181 13.22 11.28 -6.51
C GLU A 181 13.59 12.60 -5.85
N TYR A 182 14.67 13.22 -6.31
CA TYR A 182 15.17 14.48 -5.78
C TYR A 182 15.91 15.25 -6.88
N ALA A 183 16.08 16.57 -6.71
CA ALA A 183 16.88 17.35 -7.65
C ALA A 183 18.35 16.93 -7.58
N THR A 184 19.03 16.79 -8.73
CA THR A 184 20.41 16.31 -8.80
C THR A 184 21.41 17.20 -8.06
N GLU A 185 21.11 18.49 -7.94
CA GLU A 185 21.92 19.45 -7.18
C GLU A 185 21.74 19.35 -5.67
N ASP A 186 20.66 18.69 -5.23
CA ASP A 186 20.36 18.44 -3.83
C ASP A 186 20.96 17.12 -3.36
N ARG A 187 21.08 16.98 -2.04
CA ARG A 187 21.43 15.70 -1.43
C ARG A 187 20.17 14.87 -1.26
N ALA A 188 20.28 13.57 -1.50
CA ALA A 188 19.24 12.61 -1.15
C ALA A 188 18.81 12.83 0.32
N PRO A 189 17.50 12.95 0.62
CA PRO A 189 17.02 13.23 1.97
C PRO A 189 17.24 12.06 2.94
N VAL A 190 17.43 10.87 2.39
CA VAL A 190 17.70 9.59 3.08
C VAL A 190 18.38 8.66 2.07
N SER A 191 18.99 7.57 2.53
CA SER A 191 19.51 6.54 1.61
C SER A 191 18.43 5.50 1.29
N VAL A 192 18.50 4.88 0.11
CA VAL A 192 17.55 3.82 -0.26
C VAL A 192 17.64 2.59 0.63
N GLU A 193 18.82 2.27 1.16
CA GLU A 193 18.99 1.16 2.11
C GLU A 193 18.18 1.42 3.37
N ARG A 194 18.24 2.66 3.90
CA ARG A 194 17.48 3.01 5.09
C ARG A 194 15.97 3.01 4.83
N LEU A 195 15.54 3.44 3.64
CA LEU A 195 14.13 3.33 3.23
C LEU A 195 13.68 1.88 3.17
N LEU A 196 14.50 1.00 2.59
CA LEU A 196 14.20 -0.42 2.46
C LEU A 196 14.06 -1.09 3.83
N GLU A 197 14.99 -0.84 4.76
CA GLU A 197 14.90 -1.32 6.14
C GLU A 197 13.61 -0.87 6.84
N LEU A 198 13.30 0.43 6.80
CA LEU A 198 12.10 0.99 7.42
C LEU A 198 10.83 0.34 6.86
N SER A 199 10.81 0.10 5.55
CA SER A 199 9.67 -0.48 4.86
C SER A 199 9.54 -1.98 5.17
N ALA A 200 10.66 -2.71 5.24
CA ALA A 200 10.67 -4.12 5.59
C ALA A 200 10.21 -4.38 7.02
N ASP A 201 10.61 -3.52 7.97
CA ASP A 201 10.17 -3.61 9.37
C ASP A 201 8.65 -3.49 9.53
N ARG A 202 7.99 -2.76 8.61
CA ARG A 202 6.55 -2.44 8.67
C ARG A 202 5.73 -3.21 7.65
N ALA A 203 6.36 -3.89 6.70
CA ALA A 203 5.68 -4.69 5.69
C ALA A 203 4.78 -5.78 6.30
N PRO A 204 5.17 -6.55 7.34
CA PRO A 204 4.30 -7.56 7.94
C PRO A 204 2.97 -7.03 8.46
N ASP A 205 2.90 -5.75 8.82
CA ASP A 205 1.71 -5.10 9.36
C ASP A 205 0.75 -4.64 8.25
N VAL A 206 1.12 -4.73 6.97
CA VAL A 206 0.24 -4.46 5.84
C VAL A 206 -0.69 -5.65 5.66
N ALA A 207 -1.94 -5.50 6.12
CA ALA A 207 -2.99 -6.51 6.02
C ALA A 207 -3.19 -6.98 4.57
N GLU A 208 -3.39 -8.29 4.39
CA GLU A 208 -3.92 -8.82 3.13
C GLU A 208 -5.34 -8.29 2.99
N THR A 209 -5.61 -7.48 1.96
CA THR A 209 -6.99 -7.21 1.56
C THR A 209 -7.59 -8.53 1.11
N GLU A 210 -8.36 -9.19 1.98
CA GLU A 210 -9.16 -10.33 1.57
C GLU A 210 -10.05 -9.87 0.40
N GLY A 211 -9.78 -10.41 -0.79
CA GLY A 211 -10.45 -10.02 -2.03
C GLY A 211 -11.98 -10.05 -1.88
N TRP A 212 -12.62 -8.93 -2.24
CA TRP A 212 -14.07 -8.76 -2.24
C TRP A 212 -14.73 -9.50 -3.41
#